data_AF-C3ZE56-F1
#
_entry.id   AF-C3ZE56-F1
#
_cell.length_a   1.000
_cell.length_b   1.000
_cell.length_c   1.000
_cell.angle_alpha   90.00
_cell.angle_beta   90.00
_cell.angle_gamma   90.00
#
_symmetry.space_group_name_H-M   'P 1'
#
loop_
_entity.id
_entity.type
_entity.pdbx_description
1 polymer ?
#
loop_
_entity_poly.entity_id
_entity_poly.type
_entity_poly.pdbx_seq_one_letter_code
_entity_poly.pdbx_strand_id
1 'polypeptide(L)'
;MCSSDRCFLFQHFVCGKCSLPFELVGQPYFEFEGVPYCEKHYDELVADRCYHCNVPITGDAVKVFNKVWCEDCFTCPFCDIRFTLKTKFFEFDMRPVCKRCYLCLPDEVTGRPKK
;
A
#
# COMPACT_ATOMS: atom_id res chain seq x y z
N MET A 1 -38.88 -32.48 -10.91
CA MET A 1 -38.56 -31.10 -11.31
C MET A 1 -37.54 -30.52 -10.33
N CYS A 2 -36.28 -30.92 -10.46
CA CYS A 2 -35.17 -30.03 -10.14
C CYS A 2 -34.78 -29.46 -11.50
N SER A 3 -35.43 -28.36 -11.88
CA SER A 3 -35.30 -27.75 -13.20
C SER A 3 -34.07 -26.85 -13.22
N SER A 4 -32.91 -27.42 -13.54
CA SER A 4 -31.85 -26.79 -14.35
C SER A 4 -30.61 -27.66 -14.32
N ASP A 5 -30.71 -28.78 -15.04
CA ASP A 5 -29.58 -29.35 -15.76
C ASP A 5 -28.88 -28.24 -16.58
N ARG A 6 -27.73 -27.75 -16.11
CA ARG A 6 -26.64 -27.23 -16.96
C ARG A 6 -25.33 -27.06 -16.17
N CYS A 7 -24.45 -28.04 -16.40
CA CYS A 7 -23.00 -27.91 -16.57
C CYS A 7 -22.12 -27.60 -15.35
N PHE A 8 -21.97 -28.58 -14.46
CA PHE A 8 -20.85 -28.68 -13.49
C PHE A 8 -19.52 -29.15 -14.13
N LEU A 9 -19.21 -28.76 -15.37
CA LEU A 9 -17.95 -29.20 -16.01
C LEU A 9 -17.37 -28.22 -17.02
N PHE A 10 -17.32 -26.94 -16.67
CA PHE A 10 -16.38 -26.03 -17.30
C PHE A 10 -15.59 -25.37 -16.19
N GLN A 11 -14.26 -25.43 -16.27
CA GLN A 11 -13.37 -24.69 -15.40
C GLN A 11 -13.79 -23.22 -15.48
N HIS A 12 -14.54 -22.75 -14.48
CA HIS A 12 -15.00 -21.38 -14.47
C HIS A 12 -13.74 -20.52 -14.36
N PHE A 13 -13.44 -19.77 -15.43
CA PHE A 13 -12.34 -18.83 -15.43
C PHE A 13 -12.74 -17.66 -14.54
N VAL A 14 -12.34 -17.75 -13.28
CA VAL A 14 -12.75 -16.87 -12.18
C VAL A 14 -11.53 -16.25 -11.52
N CYS A 15 -11.73 -15.12 -10.85
CA CYS A 15 -10.69 -14.56 -10.00
C CYS A 15 -10.37 -15.49 -8.84
N GLY A 16 -9.09 -15.78 -8.62
CA GLY A 16 -8.60 -16.63 -7.51
C GLY A 16 -8.94 -16.11 -6.10
N LYS A 17 -9.35 -14.84 -5.96
CA LYS A 17 -9.67 -14.22 -4.67
C LYS A 17 -11.16 -14.07 -4.40
N CYS A 18 -11.94 -13.53 -5.33
CA CYS A 18 -13.39 -13.35 -5.16
C CYS A 18 -14.24 -14.44 -5.82
N SER A 19 -13.62 -15.36 -6.57
CA SER A 19 -14.31 -16.43 -7.31
C SER A 19 -15.39 -15.93 -8.29
N LEU A 20 -15.37 -14.64 -8.64
CA LEU A 20 -16.28 -14.07 -9.63
C LEU A 20 -15.80 -14.42 -11.03
N PRO A 21 -16.70 -14.84 -11.94
CA PRO A 21 -16.40 -14.99 -13.36
C PRO A 21 -16.03 -13.65 -13.97
N PHE A 22 -14.95 -13.62 -14.76
CA PHE A 22 -14.52 -12.40 -15.45
C PHE A 22 -15.58 -11.88 -16.45
N GLU A 23 -16.38 -12.80 -17.02
CA GLU A 23 -17.50 -12.48 -17.91
C GLU A 23 -18.60 -11.63 -17.23
N LEU A 24 -18.77 -11.74 -15.91
CA LEU A 24 -19.73 -10.92 -15.17
C LEU A 24 -19.22 -9.50 -14.91
N VAL A 25 -17.90 -9.34 -14.79
CA VAL A 25 -17.26 -8.06 -14.47
C VAL A 25 -16.99 -7.26 -15.74
N GLY A 26 -16.85 -7.91 -16.90
CA GLY A 26 -16.59 -7.26 -18.19
C GLY A 26 -15.22 -6.58 -18.26
N GLN A 27 -14.30 -6.95 -17.37
CA GLN A 27 -12.94 -6.38 -17.27
C GLN A 27 -11.88 -7.45 -17.58
N PRO A 28 -10.68 -7.04 -18.04
CA PRO A 28 -9.57 -7.95 -18.28
C PRO A 28 -9.15 -8.67 -16.99
N TYR A 29 -8.57 -9.86 -17.15
CA TYR A 29 -7.93 -10.60 -16.07
C TYR A 29 -6.41 -10.36 -16.12
N PHE A 30 -5.78 -10.53 -14.97
CA PHE A 30 -4.32 -10.43 -14.81
C PHE A 30 -3.82 -11.68 -14.10
N GLU A 31 -2.73 -12.27 -14.59
CA GLU A 31 -2.15 -13.48 -14.02
C GLU A 31 -1.05 -13.13 -13.00
N PHE A 32 -1.11 -13.71 -11.80
CA PHE A 32 -0.08 -13.60 -10.78
C PHE A 32 0.24 -15.01 -10.24
N GLU A 33 1.51 -15.43 -10.33
CA GLU A 33 1.97 -16.77 -9.95
C GLU A 33 1.15 -17.93 -10.57
N GLY A 34 0.68 -17.76 -11.81
CA GLY A 34 -0.14 -18.76 -12.51
C GLY A 34 -1.61 -18.79 -12.11
N VAL A 35 -2.08 -17.83 -11.29
CA VAL A 35 -3.47 -17.69 -10.87
C VAL A 35 -4.08 -16.42 -11.47
N PRO A 36 -5.27 -16.48 -12.11
CA PRO A 36 -5.92 -15.31 -12.67
C PRO A 36 -6.65 -14.50 -11.59
N TYR A 37 -6.48 -13.18 -11.60
CA TYR A 37 -7.12 -12.22 -10.71
C TYR A 37 -7.81 -11.10 -11.52
N CYS A 38 -8.84 -10.48 -10.95
CA CYS A 38 -9.40 -9.26 -11.54
C CYS A 38 -8.46 -8.08 -11.27
N GLU A 39 -8.55 -7.01 -12.06
CA GLU A 39 -7.75 -5.78 -11.92
C GLU A 39 -7.55 -5.38 -10.45
N LYS A 40 -8.65 -5.20 -9.72
CA LYS A 40 -8.62 -4.84 -8.29
C LYS A 40 -7.79 -5.79 -7.42
N HIS A 41 -7.99 -7.11 -7.54
CA HIS A 41 -7.29 -8.07 -6.70
C HIS A 41 -5.85 -8.30 -7.16
N TYR A 42 -5.58 -8.14 -8.45
CA TYR A 42 -4.23 -8.15 -8.99
C TYR A 42 -3.44 -6.97 -8.44
N ASP A 43 -4.00 -5.76 -8.47
CA ASP A 43 -3.40 -4.56 -7.88
C ASP A 43 -3.10 -4.77 -6.39
N GLU A 44 -4.00 -5.38 -5.62
CA GLU A 44 -3.74 -5.70 -4.21
C GLU A 44 -2.57 -6.68 -3.99
N LEU A 45 -2.26 -7.54 -4.97
CA LEU A 45 -1.15 -8.50 -4.91
C LEU A 45 0.18 -7.84 -5.29
N VAL A 46 0.18 -6.96 -6.29
CA VAL A 46 1.40 -6.26 -6.75
C VAL A 46 1.67 -4.94 -6.03
N ALA A 47 0.69 -4.37 -5.34
CA ALA A 47 0.81 -3.09 -4.66
C ALA A 47 1.88 -3.14 -3.56
N ASP A 48 2.74 -2.11 -3.57
CA ASP A 48 3.67 -1.86 -2.48
C ASP A 48 2.88 -1.67 -1.17
N ARG A 49 3.37 -2.25 -0.08
CA ARG A 49 2.74 -2.12 1.25
C ARG A 49 3.35 -0.95 2.01
N CYS A 50 2.51 -0.18 2.67
CA CYS A 50 2.98 0.88 3.53
C CYS A 50 3.77 0.31 4.71
N TYR A 51 4.97 0.84 4.94
CA TYR A 51 5.85 0.43 6.04
C TYR A 51 5.22 0.61 7.44
N HIS A 52 4.33 1.58 7.61
CA HIS A 52 3.71 1.88 8.91
C HIS A 52 2.45 1.05 9.20
N CYS A 53 1.46 1.05 8.29
CA CYS A 53 0.20 0.35 8.50
C CYS A 53 0.13 -1.05 7.88
N ASN A 54 1.13 -1.43 7.08
CA ASN A 54 1.19 -2.70 6.35
C ASN A 54 0.01 -2.97 5.39
N VAL A 55 -0.70 -1.90 5.00
CA VAL A 55 -1.81 -1.94 4.04
C VAL A 55 -1.25 -1.76 2.62
N PRO A 56 -1.76 -2.51 1.61
CA PRO A 56 -1.41 -2.30 0.21
C PRO A 56 -1.80 -0.89 -0.25
N ILE A 57 -0.90 -0.20 -0.94
CA ILE A 57 -1.09 1.15 -1.44
C ILE A 57 -1.75 1.06 -2.82
N THR A 58 -3.04 1.38 -2.90
CA THR A 58 -3.83 1.32 -4.15
C THR A 58 -3.76 2.63 -4.96
N GLY A 59 -2.76 3.48 -4.71
CA GLY A 59 -2.65 4.83 -5.28
C GLY A 59 -1.23 5.39 -5.20
N ASP A 60 -1.09 6.69 -4.93
CA ASP A 60 0.22 7.34 -4.85
C ASP A 60 1.04 6.81 -3.65
N ALA A 61 2.19 6.24 -3.97
CA ALA A 61 3.13 5.70 -3.00
C ALA A 61 4.32 6.66 -2.81
N VAL A 62 4.64 6.97 -1.57
CA VAL A 62 5.80 7.80 -1.24
C VAL A 62 7.00 6.91 -0.93
N LYS A 63 8.00 6.91 -1.81
CA LYS A 63 9.24 6.15 -1.64
C LYS A 63 10.35 7.03 -1.05
N VAL A 64 10.63 6.88 0.24
CA VAL A 64 11.67 7.62 0.97
C VAL A 64 12.31 6.72 2.02
N PHE A 65 13.57 6.99 2.37
CA PHE A 65 14.31 6.20 3.37
C PHE A 65 14.35 4.69 3.07
N ASN A 66 14.43 4.35 1.77
CA ASN A 66 14.35 2.98 1.26
C ASN A 66 13.09 2.21 1.73
N LYS A 67 11.99 2.94 1.95
CA LYS A 67 10.69 2.43 2.41
C LYS A 67 9.57 3.06 1.58
N VAL A 68 8.43 2.39 1.57
CA VAL A 68 7.22 2.85 0.90
C VAL A 68 6.17 3.25 1.94
N TRP A 69 5.56 4.41 1.75
CA TRP A 69 4.57 4.98 2.67
C TRP A 69 3.29 5.31 1.90
N CYS A 70 2.13 5.06 2.51
CA CYS A 70 0.88 5.63 2.01
C CYS A 70 0.79 7.11 2.39
N GLU A 71 -0.02 7.86 1.65
CA GLU A 71 -0.29 9.27 1.88
C GLU A 71 -0.74 9.58 3.33
N ASP A 72 -1.54 8.69 3.93
CA ASP A 72 -2.07 8.86 5.27
C ASP A 72 -1.04 8.63 6.37
N CYS A 73 -0.11 7.70 6.17
CA CYS A 73 0.93 7.37 7.14
C CYS A 73 2.21 8.21 6.97
N PHE A 74 2.30 9.00 5.89
CA PHE A 74 3.45 9.87 5.66
C PHE A 74 3.32 11.17 6.48
N THR A 75 3.33 11.02 7.80
CA THR A 75 3.07 12.07 8.79
C THR A 75 4.15 12.13 9.86
N CYS A 76 4.25 13.28 10.55
CA CYS A 76 5.17 13.43 11.69
C CYS A 76 4.66 12.65 12.90
N PRO A 77 5.44 11.74 13.51
CA PRO A 77 4.99 10.94 14.65
C PRO A 77 4.77 11.76 15.94
N PHE A 78 5.22 13.02 15.98
CA PHE A 78 5.12 13.89 17.16
C PHE A 78 4.02 14.94 17.07
N CYS A 79 3.53 15.23 15.86
CA CYS A 79 2.55 16.31 15.67
C CYS A 79 1.55 16.04 14.56
N ASP A 80 1.56 14.82 14.00
CA ASP A 80 0.61 14.31 13.00
C ASP A 80 0.47 15.16 11.73
N ILE A 81 1.43 16.06 11.48
CA ILE A 81 1.41 16.87 10.26
C ILE A 81 1.72 15.99 9.07
N ARG A 82 0.86 16.06 8.04
CA ARG A 82 1.04 15.35 6.77
C ARG A 82 2.17 15.95 5.97
N PHE A 83 3.01 15.09 5.40
CA PHE A 83 4.07 15.49 4.49
C PHE A 83 3.68 15.22 3.05
N THR A 84 4.38 15.90 2.16
CA THR A 84 4.44 15.58 0.73
C THR A 84 5.90 15.57 0.30
N LEU A 85 6.21 15.02 -0.87
CA LEU A 85 7.56 15.08 -1.44
C LEU A 85 8.09 16.51 -1.65
N LYS A 86 7.21 17.53 -1.59
CA LYS A 86 7.57 18.96 -1.66
C LYS A 86 7.93 19.56 -0.30
N THR A 87 7.51 18.95 0.80
CA THR A 87 7.78 19.45 2.16
C THR A 87 9.15 19.00 2.66
N LYS A 88 9.82 19.82 3.47
CA LYS A 88 11.06 19.42 4.15
C LYS A 88 10.75 18.61 5.41
N PHE A 89 11.27 17.40 5.47
CA PHE A 89 11.23 16.49 6.61
C PHE A 89 12.62 15.88 6.83
N PHE A 90 12.85 15.32 8.01
CA PHE A 90 14.10 14.70 8.43
C PHE A 90 13.84 13.26 8.85
N GLU A 91 14.82 12.37 8.67
CA GLU A 91 14.72 11.00 9.19
C GLU A 91 15.04 11.00 10.69
N PHE A 92 14.20 10.34 11.48
CA PHE A 92 14.50 10.00 12.86
C PHE A 92 13.80 8.70 13.21
N ASP A 93 14.54 7.76 13.82
CA ASP A 93 14.02 6.44 14.19
C ASP A 93 13.29 5.74 13.01
N MET A 94 13.88 5.82 11.81
CA MET A 94 13.31 5.26 10.57
C MET A 94 11.95 5.86 10.14
N ARG A 95 11.56 7.02 10.70
CA ARG A 95 10.30 7.73 10.42
C ARG A 95 10.55 9.17 9.97
N PRO A 96 9.65 9.75 9.15
CA PRO A 96 9.75 11.16 8.77
C PRO A 96 9.32 12.07 9.92
N VAL A 97 10.14 13.07 10.26
CA VAL A 97 9.89 14.05 11.32
C VAL A 97 9.97 15.46 10.75
N CYS A 98 9.05 16.34 11.18
CA CYS A 98 9.03 17.71 10.67
C CYS A 98 10.22 18.49 11.25
N LYS A 99 10.69 19.52 10.55
CA LYS A 99 11.80 20.37 11.02
C LYS A 99 11.59 20.83 12.47
N ARG A 100 10.37 21.26 12.82
CA ARG A 100 10.06 21.77 14.16
C ARG A 100 10.26 20.70 15.23
N CYS A 101 9.67 19.53 15.06
CA CYS A 101 9.81 18.42 16.01
C CYS A 101 11.24 17.90 16.04
N TYR A 102 11.91 17.81 14.89
CA TYR A 102 13.31 17.39 14.81
C TYR A 102 14.24 18.34 15.58
N LEU A 103 13.97 19.65 15.56
CA LEU A 103 14.73 20.63 16.34
C LEU A 103 14.47 20.55 17.86
N CYS A 104 13.29 20.09 18.27
CA CYS A 104 12.94 19.88 19.68
C CYS A 104 13.48 18.57 20.27
N LEU A 105 13.98 17.65 19.44
CA LEU A 105 14.62 16.43 19.92
C LEU A 105 15.94 16.75 20.64
N PRO A 106 16.29 16.01 21.70
CA PRO A 106 17.55 16.21 22.41
C PRO A 106 18.76 16.00 21.48
N ASP A 107 19.83 16.76 21.70
CA ASP A 107 21.03 16.70 20.84
C ASP A 107 21.69 15.31 20.86
N GLU A 108 21.54 14.58 21.98
CA GLU A 108 22.04 13.20 22.18
C GLU A 108 21.47 12.21 21.15
N VAL A 109 20.22 12.40 20.71
CA VAL A 109 19.57 11.51 19.75
C VAL A 109 19.70 12.00 18.30
N THR A 110 19.94 13.30 18.09
CA THR A 110 20.08 13.89 16.74
C THR A 110 21.52 13.99 16.27
N GLY A 111 22.50 13.69 17.14
CA GLY A 111 23.92 13.74 16.82
C GLY A 111 24.42 15.16 16.49
N ARG A 112 23.71 16.21 16.94
CA ARG A 112 24.15 17.58 16.73
C ARG A 112 25.35 17.89 17.64
N PRO A 113 26.40 18.56 17.12
CA PRO A 113 27.49 19.00 17.96
C PRO A 113 26.96 20.00 18.99
N LYS A 114 27.25 19.75 20.27
CA LYS A 114 26.99 20.71 21.34
C LYS A 114 27.78 21.98 21.02
N LYS A 115 27.08 23.11 20.93
CA LYS A 115 27.70 24.43 20.72
C LYS A 115 28.41 24.89 21.99
#